data_AF-A0A438K286-F1
#
_entry.id   AF-A0A438K286-F1
#
_cell.length_a   1.000
_cell.length_b   1.000
_cell.length_c   1.000
_cell.angle_alpha   90.00
_cell.angle_beta   90.00
_cell.angle_gamma   90.00
#
_symmetry.space_group_name_H-M   'P 1'
#
loop_
_entity.id
_entity.type
_entity.pdbx_description
1 polymer ?
#
loop_
_entity_poly.entity_id
_entity_poly.type
_entity_poly.pdbx_seq_one_letter_code
_entity_poly.pdbx_strand_id
1 'polypeptide(L)'
;MADEFSSSSANFVVLTIGNTLSSQPNTLISINVATQMPFKLSKMNYASWRAQFTNLLFGYDLLGFLDGTTPCPPETILQFGSTTSISNPECKLWKQQDRLILYVIRASITWVVAPLISSATTSYEA
;
A
#
# COMPACT_ATOMS: atom_id res chain seq x y z
N MET A 1 8.25 -28.96 37.47
CA MET A 1 7.78 -27.73 36.82
C MET A 1 8.48 -27.67 35.48
N ALA A 2 7.90 -28.32 34.48
CA ALA A 2 8.50 -28.55 33.17
C ALA A 2 7.45 -28.26 32.09
N ASP A 3 7.81 -27.32 31.22
CA ASP A 3 7.55 -27.21 29.78
C ASP A 3 6.12 -27.47 29.25
N GLU A 4 5.34 -26.38 29.15
CA GLU A 4 4.22 -26.30 28.19
C GLU A 4 4.76 -25.87 26.82
N PHE A 5 4.99 -26.83 25.92
CA PHE A 5 5.06 -26.56 24.49
C PHE A 5 3.63 -26.39 23.96
N SER A 6 3.17 -25.14 23.82
CA SER A 6 1.96 -24.85 23.05
C SER A 6 2.31 -24.72 21.56
N SER A 7 1.79 -25.70 20.83
CA SER A 7 1.75 -25.85 19.37
C SER A 7 1.22 -24.62 18.65
N SER A 8 1.98 -24.09 17.67
CA SER A 8 1.49 -23.11 16.70
C SER A 8 0.93 -23.85 15.49
N SER A 9 -0.39 -23.95 15.41
CA SER A 9 -1.09 -24.51 14.26
C SER A 9 -0.97 -23.56 13.06
N ALA A 10 -0.34 -24.00 11.99
CA ALA A 10 -0.39 -23.32 10.70
C ALA A 10 -1.85 -23.32 10.20
N ASN A 11 -2.46 -22.14 10.10
CA ASN A 11 -3.80 -21.99 9.55
C ASN A 11 -3.77 -22.25 8.04
N PHE A 12 -4.20 -23.44 7.63
CA PHE A 12 -4.51 -23.73 6.24
C PHE A 12 -5.94 -23.23 5.93
N VAL A 13 -6.08 -22.32 4.97
CA VAL A 13 -7.38 -21.82 4.54
C VAL A 13 -8.01 -22.82 3.56
N VAL A 14 -9.10 -23.44 3.97
CA VAL A 14 -10.00 -24.22 3.10
C VAL A 14 -10.83 -23.23 2.28
N LEU A 15 -10.75 -23.31 0.95
CA LEU A 15 -11.59 -22.51 0.04
C LEU A 15 -12.92 -23.22 -0.21
N THR A 16 -13.99 -22.77 0.46
CA THR A 16 -15.37 -23.14 0.11
C THR A 16 -15.89 -22.16 -0.95
N ILE A 17 -16.35 -22.70 -2.07
CA ILE A 17 -16.87 -21.94 -3.22
C ILE A 17 -18.21 -21.29 -2.85
N GLY A 18 -18.22 -19.97 -2.71
CA GLY A 18 -19.42 -19.14 -2.59
C GLY A 18 -19.11 -17.75 -3.16
N ASN A 19 -19.86 -17.34 -4.18
CA ASN A 19 -19.60 -16.14 -4.97
C ASN A 19 -19.66 -14.85 -4.13
N THR A 20 -18.51 -14.26 -3.81
CA THR A 20 -18.34 -12.84 -3.51
C THR A 20 -17.11 -12.33 -4.28
N LEU A 21 -17.33 -11.43 -5.24
CA LEU A 21 -16.24 -10.78 -5.97
C LEU A 21 -15.52 -9.83 -5.00
N SER A 22 -14.30 -10.22 -4.61
CA SER A 22 -13.25 -9.43 -3.96
C SER A 22 -13.65 -8.70 -2.67
N SER A 23 -13.57 -9.39 -1.52
CA SER A 23 -13.20 -8.72 -0.27
C SER A 23 -11.71 -8.95 -0.05
N GLN A 24 -10.86 -8.09 -0.61
CA GLN A 24 -9.54 -7.93 0.02
C GLN A 24 -9.79 -7.49 1.47
N PRO A 25 -9.11 -8.07 2.46
CA PRO A 25 -9.23 -7.59 3.82
C PRO A 25 -8.82 -6.11 3.85
N ASN A 26 -9.58 -5.26 4.57
CA ASN A 26 -9.29 -3.83 4.81
C ASN A 26 -8.00 -3.64 5.64
N THR A 27 -6.87 -4.13 5.13
CA THR A 27 -5.58 -4.17 5.84
C THR A 27 -4.57 -3.37 5.07
N LEU A 28 -3.92 -2.42 5.77
CA LEU A 28 -2.82 -1.65 5.22
C LEU A 28 -1.62 -2.55 4.97
N ILE A 29 -1.01 -2.39 3.80
CA ILE A 29 0.20 -3.09 3.40
C ILE A 29 1.40 -2.22 3.75
N SER A 30 2.31 -2.76 4.55
CA SER A 30 3.58 -2.12 4.89
C SER A 30 4.73 -2.72 4.09
N ILE A 31 5.56 -1.87 3.50
CA ILE A 31 6.76 -2.27 2.78
C ILE A 31 7.98 -1.93 3.63
N ASN A 32 8.84 -2.91 3.87
CA ASN A 32 10.14 -2.70 4.49
C ASN A 32 11.18 -2.38 3.40
N VAL A 33 11.37 -1.09 3.15
CA VAL A 33 12.30 -0.60 2.12
C VAL A 33 13.73 -1.11 2.33
N ALA A 34 14.18 -1.26 3.59
CA ALA A 34 15.55 -1.68 3.88
C ALA A 34 15.84 -3.12 3.40
N THR A 35 14.84 -4.01 3.42
CA THR A 35 14.99 -5.40 2.99
C THR A 35 14.51 -5.65 1.56
N GLN A 36 13.58 -4.83 1.06
CA GLN A 36 12.91 -5.04 -0.23
C GLN A 36 13.40 -4.10 -1.35
N MET A 37 14.08 -3.01 -1.01
CA MET A 37 14.70 -2.05 -1.96
C MET A 37 16.13 -1.72 -1.50
N PRO A 38 17.08 -2.67 -1.66
CA PRO A 38 18.41 -2.56 -1.05
C PRO A 38 19.29 -1.45 -1.63
N PHE A 39 18.92 -0.84 -2.77
CA PHE A 39 19.62 0.31 -3.33
C PHE A 39 18.66 1.49 -3.56
N LYS A 40 19.15 2.68 -3.24
CA LYS A 40 18.39 3.92 -3.38
C LYS A 40 18.49 4.51 -4.78
N LEU A 41 17.45 5.23 -5.20
CA LEU A 41 17.44 5.97 -6.46
C LEU A 41 18.53 7.06 -6.47
N SER A 42 19.35 7.00 -7.49
CA SER A 42 20.39 7.97 -7.84
C SER A 42 20.26 8.35 -9.31
N LYS A 43 21.05 9.34 -9.74
CA LYS A 43 21.09 9.78 -11.14
C LYS A 43 21.52 8.69 -12.14
N MET A 44 22.18 7.63 -11.66
CA MET A 44 22.80 6.62 -12.52
C MET A 44 22.02 5.30 -12.63
N ASN A 45 21.00 5.08 -11.78
CA ASN A 45 20.33 3.79 -11.66
C ASN A 45 18.81 3.85 -11.80
N TYR A 46 18.26 4.93 -12.38
CA TYR A 46 16.82 5.12 -12.50
C TYR A 46 16.09 3.95 -13.15
N ALA A 47 16.60 3.43 -14.27
CA ALA A 47 15.95 2.32 -14.98
C ALA A 47 15.82 1.06 -14.10
N SER A 48 16.90 0.67 -13.43
CA SER A 48 16.90 -0.49 -12.52
C SER A 48 16.05 -0.24 -11.27
N TRP A 49 16.13 0.94 -10.68
CA TRP A 49 15.32 1.32 -9.51
C TRP A 49 13.83 1.30 -9.85
N ARG A 50 13.44 1.89 -10.99
CA ARG A 50 12.06 1.91 -11.45
C ARG A 50 11.53 0.51 -11.69
N ALA A 51 12.31 -0.34 -12.36
CA ALA A 51 11.92 -1.73 -12.59
C ALA A 51 11.67 -2.48 -11.27
N GLN A 52 12.54 -2.34 -10.27
CA GLN A 52 12.32 -2.99 -8.97
C GLN A 52 11.12 -2.41 -8.22
N PHE A 53 11.03 -1.08 -8.15
CA PHE A 53 9.95 -0.41 -7.43
C PHE A 53 8.57 -0.73 -8.02
N THR A 54 8.44 -0.70 -9.35
CA THR A 54 7.20 -1.05 -10.04
C THR A 54 6.83 -2.52 -9.83
N ASN A 55 7.78 -3.46 -9.91
CA ASN A 55 7.49 -4.87 -9.64
C ASN A 55 7.10 -5.13 -8.18
N LEU A 56 7.74 -4.43 -7.23
CA LEU A 56 7.39 -4.51 -5.82
C LEU A 56 5.95 -4.07 -5.57
N LEU A 57 5.56 -2.89 -6.10
CA LEU A 57 4.19 -2.39 -5.96
C LEU A 57 3.17 -3.27 -6.69
N PHE A 58 3.51 -3.78 -7.88
CA PHE A 58 2.64 -4.68 -8.62
C PHE A 58 2.37 -5.98 -7.82
N GLY A 59 3.40 -6.56 -7.20
CA GLY A 59 3.25 -7.76 -6.37
C GLY A 59 2.37 -7.57 -5.13
N TYR A 60 2.20 -6.33 -4.66
CA TYR A 60 1.31 -5.98 -3.55
C TYR A 60 -0.03 -5.39 -4.00
N ASP A 61 -0.31 -5.31 -5.31
CA ASP A 61 -1.51 -4.66 -5.85
C ASP A 61 -1.60 -3.16 -5.47
N LEU A 62 -0.44 -2.51 -5.36
CA LEU A 62 -0.31 -1.09 -4.97
C LEU A 62 0.06 -0.17 -6.14
N LEU A 63 0.30 -0.73 -7.34
CA LEU A 63 0.76 0.05 -8.49
C LEU A 63 -0.25 1.14 -8.89
N GLY A 64 -1.55 0.87 -8.70
CA GLY A 64 -2.61 1.80 -9.07
C GLY A 64 -2.61 3.13 -8.33
N PHE A 65 -1.96 3.19 -7.15
CA PHE A 65 -1.74 4.45 -6.43
C PHE A 65 -0.70 5.34 -7.13
N LEU A 66 0.31 4.72 -7.77
CA LEU A 66 1.41 5.43 -8.43
C LEU A 66 1.01 5.95 -9.82
N ASP A 67 0.20 5.21 -10.57
CA ASP A 67 -0.24 5.59 -11.91
C ASP A 67 -1.63 6.26 -11.94
N GLY A 68 -2.29 6.35 -10.79
CA GLY A 68 -3.59 7.00 -10.63
C GLY A 68 -4.78 6.16 -11.08
N THR A 69 -4.57 4.89 -11.45
CA THR A 69 -5.67 3.97 -11.82
C THR A 69 -6.50 3.52 -10.63
N THR A 70 -6.00 3.69 -9.40
CA THR A 70 -6.74 3.52 -8.13
C THR A 70 -7.00 4.88 -7.50
N PRO A 71 -8.02 5.64 -7.93
CA PRO A 71 -8.33 6.95 -7.34
C PRO A 71 -8.94 6.82 -5.94
N CYS A 72 -8.75 7.86 -5.13
CA CYS A 72 -9.38 7.96 -3.82
C CYS A 72 -10.92 7.92 -3.96
N PRO A 73 -11.62 7.04 -3.22
CA PRO A 73 -13.08 7.04 -3.15
C PRO A 73 -13.63 8.37 -2.61
N PRO A 74 -14.94 8.65 -2.83
CA PRO A 74 -15.60 9.82 -2.25
C PRO A 74 -15.43 9.89 -0.74
N GLU A 75 -15.24 11.08 -0.18
CA GLU A 75 -15.01 11.26 1.27
C GLU A 75 -16.22 10.88 2.13
N THR A 76 -17.41 10.96 1.55
CA THR A 76 -18.65 10.59 2.22
C THR A 76 -19.52 9.69 1.34
N ILE A 77 -20.33 8.88 2.00
CA ILE A 77 -21.31 7.98 1.38
C ILE A 77 -22.67 8.17 2.06
N LEU A 78 -23.75 7.87 1.33
CA LEU A 78 -25.09 7.83 1.92
C LEU A 78 -25.26 6.55 2.71
N GLN A 79 -25.75 6.67 3.93
CA GLN A 79 -26.13 5.50 4.72
C GLN A 79 -27.37 4.84 4.11
N PHE A 80 -27.36 3.51 3.98
CA PHE A 80 -28.48 2.77 3.39
C PHE A 80 -29.80 3.08 4.10
N GLY A 81 -30.82 3.49 3.34
CA GLY A 81 -32.14 3.85 3.87
C GLY A 81 -32.19 5.21 4.59
N SER A 82 -31.16 6.06 4.45
CA SER A 82 -31.07 7.38 5.09
C SER A 82 -30.70 8.48 4.09
N THR A 83 -31.14 9.71 4.37
CA THR A 83 -30.67 10.92 3.67
C THR A 83 -29.39 11.50 4.28
N THR A 84 -28.89 10.90 5.36
CA THR A 84 -27.70 11.36 6.07
C THR A 84 -26.43 10.84 5.41
N SER A 85 -25.50 11.76 5.15
CA SER A 85 -24.16 11.48 4.66
C SER A 85 -23.22 11.11 5.81
N ILE A 86 -22.48 10.01 5.68
CA ILE A 86 -21.48 9.55 6.65
C ILE A 86 -20.09 9.49 6.00
N SER A 87 -19.02 9.53 6.81
CA SER A 87 -17.64 9.40 6.31
C SER A 87 -17.40 8.04 5.68
N ASN A 88 -16.69 8.02 4.55
CA ASN A 88 -16.34 6.80 3.84
C ASN A 88 -15.07 6.15 4.43
N PRO A 89 -15.16 4.95 5.04
CA PRO A 89 -13.98 4.26 5.56
C PRO A 89 -12.97 3.90 4.46
N GLU A 90 -13.42 3.65 3.22
CA GLU A 90 -12.54 3.30 2.10
C GLU A 90 -11.67 4.49 1.67
N CYS A 91 -12.22 5.71 1.68
CA CYS A 91 -11.43 6.94 1.47
C CYS A 91 -10.33 7.09 2.52
N LYS A 92 -10.67 6.81 3.80
CA LYS A 92 -9.69 6.87 4.89
C LYS A 92 -8.56 5.84 4.69
N LEU A 93 -8.90 4.60 4.35
CA LEU A 93 -7.92 3.54 4.11
C LEU A 93 -7.04 3.84 2.90
N TRP A 94 -7.63 4.31 1.80
CA TRP A 94 -6.90 4.75 0.62
C TRP A 94 -5.87 5.82 0.99
N LYS A 95 -6.27 6.86 1.73
CA LYS A 95 -5.35 7.92 2.18
C LYS A 95 -4.24 7.38 3.06
N GLN A 96 -4.52 6.43 3.94
CA GLN A 96 -3.49 5.81 4.78
C GLN A 96 -2.49 5.00 3.93
N GLN A 97 -2.97 4.22 2.98
CA GLN A 97 -2.13 3.42 2.09
C GLN A 97 -1.27 4.30 1.17
N ASP A 98 -1.84 5.35 0.57
CA ASP A 98 -1.11 6.33 -0.26
C ASP A 98 0.04 6.97 0.51
N ARG A 99 -0.19 7.36 1.78
CA ARG A 99 0.83 7.96 2.63
C ARG A 99 1.95 6.99 2.98
N LEU A 100 1.64 5.70 3.16
CA LEU A 100 2.67 4.66 3.35
C LEU A 100 3.51 4.49 2.08
N ILE A 101 2.89 4.49 0.90
CA ILE A 101 3.62 4.40 -0.38
C ILE A 101 4.52 5.63 -0.57
N LEU A 102 4.01 6.84 -0.31
CA LEU A 102 4.82 8.06 -0.36
C LEU A 102 6.02 8.01 0.59
N TYR A 103 5.83 7.47 1.80
CA TYR A 103 6.93 7.24 2.75
C TYR A 103 7.98 6.27 2.18
N VAL A 104 7.53 5.18 1.55
CA VAL A 104 8.40 4.19 0.89
C VAL A 104 9.19 4.82 -0.26
N ILE A 105 8.54 5.63 -1.11
CA ILE A 105 9.22 6.39 -2.18
C ILE A 105 10.34 7.23 -1.56
N ARG A 106 10.03 8.05 -0.56
CA ARG A 106 11.01 8.93 0.12
C ARG A 106 12.15 8.17 0.79
N ALA A 107 11.88 7.00 1.37
CA ALA A 107 12.90 6.15 1.98
C ALA A 107 13.82 5.49 0.93
N SER A 108 13.31 5.24 -0.27
CA SER A 108 14.00 4.55 -1.36
C SER A 108 14.80 5.47 -2.30
N ILE A 109 14.85 6.77 -2.04
CA ILE A 109 15.63 7.74 -2.83
C ILE A 109 16.84 8.29 -2.07
N THR A 110 17.84 8.74 -2.81
CA THR A 110 19.00 9.44 -2.23
C THR A 110 18.65 10.89 -1.87
N TRP A 111 19.45 11.49 -0.98
CA TRP A 111 19.30 12.89 -0.59
C TRP A 111 19.42 13.86 -1.78
N VAL A 112 20.10 13.46 -2.85
CA VAL A 112 20.25 14.26 -4.08
C VAL A 112 18.92 14.35 -4.85
N VAL A 113 18.09 13.32 -4.76
CA VAL A 113 16.79 13.23 -5.47
C VAL A 113 15.66 13.77 -4.59
N ALA A 114 15.77 13.65 -3.27
CA ALA A 114 14.73 14.05 -2.31
C ALA A 114 14.12 15.46 -2.53
N PRO A 115 14.91 16.51 -2.88
CA PRO A 115 14.33 17.83 -3.14
C PRO A 115 13.30 17.85 -4.27
N LEU A 116 13.43 16.98 -5.28
CA LEU A 116 12.57 16.97 -6.47
C LEU A 116 11.12 16.60 -6.16
N ILE A 117 10.90 15.83 -5.09
CA ILE A 117 9.58 15.32 -4.68
C ILE A 117 9.16 15.84 -3.30
N SER A 118 9.85 16.86 -2.80
CA SER A 118 9.66 17.37 -1.44
C SER A 118 8.27 17.95 -1.21
N SER A 119 7.69 18.56 -2.24
CA SER A 119 6.32 19.08 -2.25
C SER A 119 5.26 18.03 -2.53
N ALA A 120 5.63 16.82 -2.96
CA ALA A 120 4.66 15.78 -3.28
C ALA A 120 3.87 15.40 -2.02
N THR A 121 2.55 15.47 -2.14
CA THR A 121 1.62 15.11 -1.09
C THR A 121 0.95 13.78 -1.36
N THR A 122 1.05 13.20 -2.54
CA THR A 122 0.56 11.85 -2.83
C THR A 122 1.67 11.00 -3.42
N SER A 123 1.48 9.68 -3.45
CA SER A 123 2.41 8.79 -4.15
C SER A 123 2.43 9.04 -5.66
N TYR A 124 1.30 9.43 -6.25
CA TYR A 124 1.17 9.81 -7.66
C TYR A 124 1.95 11.09 -8.02
N GLU A 125 2.02 12.07 -7.11
CA GLU A 125 2.75 13.33 -7.33
C GLU A 125 4.28 13.20 -7.20
N ALA A 126 4.77 12.12 -6.57
CA ALA A 126 6.18 11.89 -6.29
C ALA A 126 6.89 11.19 -7.45
#